data_AF-A0A1M7CPL1-F1
#
_entry.id   AF-A0A1M7CPL1-F1
#
_cell.length_a   1.000
_cell.length_b   1.000
_cell.length_c   1.000
_cell.angle_alpha   90.00
_cell.angle_beta   90.00
_cell.angle_gamma   90.00
#
_symmetry.space_group_name_H-M   'P 1'
#
loop_
_entity.id
_entity.type
_entity.pdbx_description
1 polymer ?
#
loop_
_entity_poly.entity_id
_entity_poly.type
_entity_poly.pdbx_seq_one_letter_code
_entity_poly.pdbx_strand_id
1 'polypeptide(L)'
;MESIIELENLDAAQKFFKDQSIEHFKGLTKILALDIESLSSIDITLLKVRLKEAENLIYDINFIQKHTLIVRKDETFRVSSTNTYFNGIELNIKYQLRESIEFIKNRIIQIEGQTMTLRDESENVYTQEANWEMELRVKMQEHIIKTQNFNNKYEVILKFLSRETTASIVGLFLLLTLGICLSVTMFLNKEPLKIIESAFLLILGYFFGHSKESK
;
A
#
# COMPACT_ATOMS: atom_id res chain seq x y z
N MET A 1 -24.35 -41.23 -45.95
CA MET A 1 -24.67 -40.22 -46.98
C MET A 1 -25.08 -38.97 -46.24
N GLU A 2 -24.20 -37.98 -46.19
CA GLU A 2 -24.61 -36.65 -45.71
C GLU A 2 -25.60 -36.07 -46.71
N SER A 3 -26.72 -35.56 -46.22
CA SER A 3 -27.75 -34.94 -47.04
C SER A 3 -27.24 -33.59 -47.56
N ILE A 4 -27.37 -33.34 -48.86
CA ILE A 4 -27.12 -32.02 -49.45
C ILE A 4 -28.04 -31.00 -48.78
N ILE A 5 -27.45 -29.91 -48.28
CA ILE A 5 -28.18 -28.83 -47.60
C ILE A 5 -28.66 -27.82 -48.64
N GLU A 6 -29.96 -27.55 -48.70
CA GLU A 6 -30.55 -26.52 -49.56
C GLU A 6 -30.55 -25.17 -48.84
N LEU A 7 -29.95 -24.15 -49.43
CA LEU A 7 -29.80 -22.80 -48.86
C LEU A 7 -30.35 -21.75 -49.82
N GLU A 8 -31.05 -20.75 -49.27
CA GLU A 8 -31.80 -19.77 -50.07
C GLU A 8 -30.89 -18.90 -50.96
N ASN A 9 -29.75 -18.49 -50.41
CA ASN A 9 -28.80 -17.59 -51.07
C ASN A 9 -27.37 -17.80 -50.54
N LEU A 10 -26.42 -17.10 -51.17
CA LEU A 10 -25.00 -17.21 -50.86
C LEU A 10 -24.66 -16.73 -49.43
N ASP A 11 -25.30 -15.66 -48.96
CA ASP A 11 -25.04 -15.11 -47.63
C ASP A 11 -25.48 -16.06 -46.53
N ALA A 12 -26.65 -16.69 -46.70
CA ALA A 12 -27.15 -17.74 -45.83
C ALA A 12 -26.19 -18.93 -45.79
N ALA A 13 -25.64 -19.33 -46.95
CA ALA A 13 -24.63 -20.38 -47.02
C ALA A 13 -23.34 -20.00 -46.27
N GLN A 14 -22.81 -18.81 -46.53
CA GLN A 14 -21.60 -18.33 -45.85
C GLN A 14 -21.77 -18.28 -44.34
N LYS A 15 -22.90 -17.74 -43.86
CA LYS A 15 -23.20 -17.68 -42.43
C LYS A 15 -23.31 -19.07 -41.81
N PHE A 16 -24.08 -19.96 -42.43
CA PHE A 16 -24.28 -21.32 -41.93
C PHE A 16 -22.94 -22.08 -41.78
N PHE A 17 -22.09 -22.05 -42.82
CA PHE A 17 -20.80 -22.75 -42.77
C PHE A 17 -19.81 -22.09 -41.83
N LYS A 18 -19.83 -20.76 -41.73
CA LYS A 18 -19.05 -20.05 -40.72
C LYS A 18 -19.44 -20.50 -39.32
N ASP A 19 -20.73 -20.52 -38.98
CA ASP A 19 -21.22 -20.92 -37.67
C ASP A 19 -20.86 -22.39 -37.35
N GLN A 20 -21.05 -23.31 -38.30
CA GLN A 20 -20.62 -24.70 -38.13
C GLN A 20 -19.10 -24.84 -37.92
N SER A 21 -18.31 -24.09 -38.70
CA SER A 21 -16.85 -24.14 -38.57
C SER A 21 -16.39 -23.63 -37.21
N ILE A 22 -17.02 -22.58 -36.69
CA ILE A 22 -16.73 -22.04 -35.36
C ILE A 22 -17.01 -23.11 -34.30
N GLU A 23 -18.16 -23.77 -34.35
CA GLU A 23 -18.48 -24.83 -33.39
C GLU A 23 -17.53 -26.03 -33.49
N HIS A 24 -17.18 -26.46 -34.71
CA HIS A 24 -16.19 -27.51 -34.92
C HIS A 24 -14.81 -27.12 -34.35
N PHE A 25 -14.36 -25.90 -34.64
CA PHE A 25 -13.07 -25.39 -34.20
C PHE A 25 -13.02 -25.14 -32.70
N LYS A 26 -14.11 -24.68 -32.07
CA LYS A 26 -14.24 -24.61 -30.61
C LYS A 26 -14.09 -26.00 -29.97
N GLY A 27 -14.71 -27.02 -30.55
CA GLY A 27 -14.55 -28.40 -30.09
C GLY A 27 -13.09 -28.85 -30.13
N LEU A 28 -12.40 -28.55 -31.24
CA LEU A 28 -10.99 -28.87 -31.41
C LEU A 28 -10.09 -28.10 -30.44
N THR A 29 -10.26 -26.77 -30.30
CA THR A 29 -9.46 -25.98 -29.37
C THR A 29 -9.70 -26.40 -27.93
N LYS A 30 -10.91 -26.82 -27.58
CA LYS A 30 -11.22 -27.40 -26.27
C LYS A 30 -10.45 -28.68 -25.99
N ILE A 31 -10.37 -29.60 -26.96
CA ILE A 31 -9.56 -30.83 -26.83
C ILE A 31 -8.08 -30.49 -26.63
N LEU A 32 -7.60 -29.43 -27.30
CA LEU A 32 -6.23 -28.95 -27.17
C LEU A 32 -6.00 -28.08 -25.92
N ALA A 33 -7.04 -27.81 -25.13
CA ALA A 33 -7.03 -26.85 -24.01
C ALA A 33 -6.53 -25.44 -24.42
N LEU A 34 -6.92 -25.01 -25.62
CA LEU A 34 -6.67 -23.70 -26.21
C LEU A 34 -7.95 -22.87 -26.35
N ASP A 35 -9.09 -23.35 -25.87
CA ASP A 35 -10.30 -22.55 -25.80
C ASP A 35 -10.24 -21.52 -24.66
N ILE A 36 -10.98 -20.43 -24.81
CA ILE A 36 -10.93 -19.29 -23.87
C ILE A 36 -11.31 -19.71 -22.44
N GLU A 37 -12.26 -20.63 -22.27
CA GLU A 37 -12.72 -21.07 -20.95
C GLU A 37 -11.58 -21.78 -20.21
N SER A 38 -10.93 -22.75 -20.87
CA SER A 38 -9.77 -23.45 -20.31
C SER A 38 -8.60 -22.51 -20.01
N LEU A 39 -8.36 -21.54 -20.89
CA LEU A 39 -7.25 -20.59 -20.76
C LEU A 39 -7.49 -19.55 -19.65
N SER A 40 -8.75 -19.27 -19.29
CA SER A 40 -9.08 -18.23 -18.31
C SER A 40 -8.66 -18.59 -16.88
N SER A 41 -8.65 -19.88 -16.55
CA SER A 41 -8.44 -20.38 -15.18
C SER A 41 -7.01 -20.85 -14.87
N ILE A 42 -6.12 -20.88 -15.86
CA ILE A 42 -4.77 -21.42 -15.69
C ILE A 42 -3.75 -20.37 -15.26
N ASP A 43 -2.66 -20.83 -14.64
CA ASP A 43 -1.57 -19.97 -14.20
C ASP A 43 -0.71 -19.43 -15.37
N ILE A 44 0.09 -18.41 -15.07
CA ILE A 44 0.94 -17.74 -16.06
C ILE A 44 2.01 -18.63 -16.69
N THR A 45 2.56 -19.59 -15.94
CA THR A 45 3.57 -20.52 -16.45
C THR A 45 2.94 -21.44 -17.48
N LEU A 46 1.76 -21.99 -17.15
CA LEU A 46 1.00 -22.82 -18.08
C LEU A 46 0.49 -22.02 -19.28
N LEU A 47 0.06 -20.77 -19.09
CA LEU A 47 -0.32 -19.87 -20.21
C LEU A 47 0.83 -19.69 -21.20
N LYS A 48 2.07 -19.48 -20.72
CA LYS A 48 3.25 -19.36 -21.59
C LYS A 48 3.54 -20.64 -22.38
N VAL A 49 3.31 -21.81 -21.77
CA VAL A 49 3.41 -23.10 -22.47
C VAL A 49 2.35 -23.20 -23.56
N ARG A 50 1.07 -22.91 -23.24
CA ARG A 50 -0.04 -22.94 -24.20
C ARG A 50 0.13 -21.93 -25.33
N LEU A 51 0.68 -20.76 -25.04
CA LEU A 51 1.02 -19.78 -26.06
C LEU A 51 1.97 -20.36 -27.10
N LYS A 52 3.07 -20.98 -26.63
CA LYS A 52 4.07 -21.60 -27.51
C LYS A 52 3.48 -22.75 -28.32
N GLU A 53 2.64 -23.57 -27.70
CA GLU A 53 1.93 -24.65 -28.40
C GLU A 53 1.03 -24.11 -29.51
N ALA A 54 0.20 -23.11 -29.21
CA ALA A 54 -0.69 -22.48 -30.19
C ALA A 54 0.11 -21.80 -31.32
N GLU A 55 1.20 -21.11 -30.99
CA GLU A 55 2.12 -20.51 -31.96
C GLU A 55 2.84 -21.56 -32.81
N ASN A 56 3.09 -22.77 -32.31
CA ASN A 56 3.62 -23.84 -33.16
C ASN A 56 2.53 -24.37 -34.11
N LEU A 57 1.31 -24.58 -33.60
CA LEU A 57 0.20 -25.13 -34.39
C LEU A 57 -0.25 -24.21 -35.52
N ILE A 58 -0.19 -22.89 -35.34
CA ILE A 58 -0.60 -21.94 -36.37
C ILE A 58 0.33 -21.97 -37.61
N TYR A 59 1.58 -22.41 -37.43
CA TYR A 59 2.57 -22.56 -38.50
C TYR A 59 2.72 -24.01 -38.99
N ASP A 60 2.12 -25.00 -38.32
CA ASP A 60 2.13 -26.39 -38.77
C ASP A 60 1.16 -26.59 -39.94
N ILE A 61 1.71 -26.64 -41.15
CA ILE A 61 0.95 -26.82 -42.39
C ILE A 61 0.09 -28.10 -42.35
N ASN A 62 0.62 -29.20 -41.80
CA ASN A 62 -0.09 -30.48 -41.76
C ASN A 62 -1.29 -30.41 -40.81
N PHE A 63 -1.10 -29.82 -39.63
CA PHE A 63 -2.18 -29.59 -38.68
C PHE A 63 -3.26 -28.70 -39.31
N ILE A 64 -2.85 -27.60 -39.93
CA ILE A 64 -3.77 -26.66 -40.55
C ILE A 64 -4.59 -27.35 -41.66
N GLN A 65 -3.95 -28.04 -42.58
CA GLN A 65 -4.64 -28.75 -43.67
C GLN A 65 -5.60 -29.83 -43.15
N LYS A 66 -5.17 -30.58 -42.12
CA LYS A 66 -5.99 -31.63 -41.48
C LYS A 66 -7.26 -31.06 -40.84
N HIS A 67 -7.21 -29.82 -40.36
CA HIS A 67 -8.30 -29.14 -39.67
C HIS A 67 -8.88 -27.99 -40.49
N THR A 68 -8.68 -27.99 -41.81
CA THR A 68 -9.40 -27.12 -42.74
C THR A 68 -10.70 -27.79 -43.13
N LEU A 69 -11.82 -27.07 -43.00
CA LEU A 69 -13.11 -27.49 -43.50
C LEU A 69 -13.29 -26.96 -44.92
N ILE A 70 -13.39 -27.88 -45.88
CA ILE A 70 -13.63 -27.55 -47.29
C ILE A 70 -15.07 -27.95 -47.59
N VAL A 71 -15.88 -26.97 -47.92
CA VAL A 71 -17.29 -27.15 -48.26
C VAL A 71 -17.45 -26.82 -49.74
N ARG A 72 -18.00 -27.74 -50.52
CA ARG A 72 -18.16 -27.55 -51.97
C ARG A 72 -19.62 -27.45 -52.37
N LYS A 73 -19.88 -26.56 -53.32
CA LYS A 73 -21.20 -26.46 -53.95
C LYS A 73 -21.50 -27.76 -54.70
N ASP A 74 -22.76 -28.18 -54.67
CA ASP A 74 -23.31 -29.41 -55.28
C ASP A 74 -22.79 -30.73 -54.68
N GLU A 75 -21.75 -30.70 -53.86
CA GLU A 75 -21.30 -31.84 -53.04
C GLU A 75 -21.87 -31.75 -51.61
N THR A 76 -21.77 -30.57 -50.97
CA THR A 76 -22.18 -30.35 -49.57
C THR A 76 -23.45 -29.51 -49.45
N PHE A 77 -23.66 -28.56 -50.36
CA PHE A 77 -24.84 -27.69 -50.36
C PHE A 77 -25.24 -27.21 -51.74
N ARG A 78 -26.48 -26.78 -51.86
CA ARG A 78 -27.03 -26.11 -53.03
C ARG A 78 -27.57 -24.75 -52.65
N VAL A 79 -27.47 -23.81 -53.59
CA VAL A 79 -27.99 -22.46 -53.45
C VAL A 79 -29.00 -22.23 -54.56
N SER A 80 -30.20 -21.77 -54.20
CA SER A 80 -31.29 -21.58 -55.16
C SER A 80 -31.05 -20.45 -56.18
N SER A 81 -30.04 -19.60 -55.97
CA SER A 81 -29.72 -18.48 -56.87
C SER A 81 -28.89 -18.92 -58.08
N THR A 82 -29.30 -18.49 -59.27
CA THR A 82 -28.88 -19.04 -60.56
C THR A 82 -27.62 -18.41 -61.17
N ASN A 83 -26.93 -17.50 -60.48
CA ASN A 83 -25.89 -16.69 -61.13
C ASN A 83 -24.61 -16.44 -60.30
N THR A 84 -24.07 -17.46 -59.65
CA THR A 84 -22.83 -17.32 -58.88
C THR A 84 -21.77 -18.31 -59.32
N TYR A 85 -20.60 -17.79 -59.74
CA TYR A 85 -19.32 -18.51 -59.96
C TYR A 85 -18.71 -19.09 -58.66
N PHE A 86 -19.56 -19.38 -57.67
CA PHE A 86 -19.16 -19.78 -56.34
C PHE A 86 -19.12 -21.31 -56.24
N ASN A 87 -17.93 -21.85 -56.03
CA ASN A 87 -17.69 -23.30 -56.03
C ASN A 87 -17.58 -23.89 -54.62
N GLY A 88 -17.50 -23.06 -53.57
CA GLY A 88 -17.35 -23.53 -52.19
C GLY A 88 -16.74 -22.50 -51.24
N ILE A 89 -16.56 -22.94 -50.00
CA ILE A 89 -15.92 -22.19 -48.91
C ILE A 89 -14.81 -23.05 -48.31
N GLU A 90 -13.65 -22.45 -48.12
CA GLU A 90 -12.56 -23.03 -47.33
C GLU A 90 -12.48 -22.28 -45.99
N LEU A 91 -12.66 -22.99 -44.89
CA LEU A 91 -12.64 -22.44 -43.53
C LEU A 91 -11.48 -23.07 -42.77
N ASN A 92 -10.60 -22.22 -42.24
CA ASN A 92 -9.34 -22.64 -41.67
C ASN A 92 -9.28 -22.38 -40.16
N ILE A 93 -8.83 -23.38 -39.40
CA ILE A 93 -8.63 -23.30 -37.94
C ILE A 93 -7.72 -22.14 -37.49
N LYS A 94 -6.87 -21.60 -38.38
CA LYS A 94 -6.00 -20.44 -38.11
C LYS A 94 -6.72 -19.28 -37.44
N TYR A 95 -7.96 -19.00 -37.82
CA TYR A 95 -8.72 -17.91 -37.21
C TYR A 95 -8.93 -18.14 -35.72
N GLN A 96 -9.39 -19.34 -35.34
CA GLN A 96 -9.61 -19.70 -33.93
C GLN A 96 -8.30 -19.74 -33.15
N LEU A 97 -7.22 -20.26 -33.75
CA LEU A 97 -5.90 -20.26 -33.11
C LEU A 97 -5.39 -18.84 -32.85
N ARG A 98 -5.61 -17.90 -33.77
CA ARG A 98 -5.23 -16.49 -33.57
C ARG A 98 -5.98 -15.88 -32.40
N GLU A 99 -7.28 -16.12 -32.31
CA GLU A 99 -8.10 -15.65 -31.20
C GLU A 99 -7.58 -16.18 -29.85
N SER A 100 -7.28 -17.48 -29.78
CA SER A 100 -6.67 -18.09 -28.59
C SER A 100 -5.30 -17.47 -28.26
N ILE A 101 -4.42 -17.30 -29.25
CA ILE A 101 -3.09 -16.68 -29.06
C ILE A 101 -3.22 -15.26 -28.53
N GLU A 102 -4.10 -14.46 -29.12
CA GLU A 102 -4.33 -13.07 -28.71
C GLU A 102 -4.89 -12.99 -27.29
N PHE A 103 -5.86 -13.85 -26.96
CA PHE A 103 -6.39 -13.97 -25.61
C PHE A 103 -5.26 -14.29 -24.60
N ILE A 104 -4.42 -15.29 -24.89
CA ILE A 104 -3.31 -15.68 -24.01
C ILE A 104 -2.33 -14.53 -23.81
N LYS A 105 -1.94 -13.82 -24.89
CA LYS A 105 -1.03 -12.67 -24.81
C LYS A 105 -1.60 -11.57 -23.92
N ASN A 106 -2.86 -11.21 -24.12
CA ASN A 106 -3.52 -10.18 -23.32
C ASN A 106 -3.62 -10.59 -21.85
N ARG A 107 -3.93 -11.86 -21.58
CA ARG A 107 -4.02 -12.39 -20.22
C ARG A 107 -2.67 -12.39 -19.50
N ILE A 108 -1.59 -12.79 -20.19
CA ILE A 108 -0.22 -12.73 -19.65
C ILE A 108 0.13 -11.29 -19.29
N ILE A 109 -0.09 -10.33 -20.20
CA ILE A 109 0.18 -8.91 -19.95
C ILE A 109 -0.59 -8.41 -18.71
N GLN A 110 -1.87 -8.79 -18.58
CA GLN A 110 -2.69 -8.40 -17.43
C GLN A 110 -2.13 -8.95 -16.11
N ILE A 111 -1.77 -10.24 -16.08
CA ILE A 111 -1.24 -10.88 -14.86
C ILE A 111 0.12 -10.26 -14.50
N GLU A 112 1.02 -10.08 -15.47
CA GLU A 112 2.33 -9.47 -15.23
C GLU A 112 2.20 -8.02 -14.73
N GLY A 113 1.29 -7.25 -15.32
CA GLY A 113 0.96 -5.90 -14.84
C GLY A 113 0.48 -5.89 -13.39
N GLN A 114 -0.44 -6.78 -13.03
CA GLN A 114 -0.93 -6.92 -11.64
C GLN A 114 0.20 -7.30 -10.67
N THR A 115 1.11 -8.20 -11.07
CA THR A 115 2.25 -8.58 -10.22
C THR A 115 3.25 -7.45 -10.01
N MET A 116 3.45 -6.57 -11.00
CA MET A 116 4.27 -5.36 -10.81
C MET A 116 3.63 -4.41 -9.82
N THR A 117 2.34 -4.10 -9.99
CA THR A 117 1.63 -3.19 -9.08
C THR A 117 1.65 -3.70 -7.64
N LEU A 118 1.39 -4.99 -7.43
CA LEU A 118 1.44 -5.60 -6.08
C LEU A 118 2.84 -5.53 -5.47
N ARG A 119 3.89 -5.69 -6.29
CA ARG A 119 5.27 -5.55 -5.82
C ARG A 119 5.56 -4.13 -5.38
N ASP A 120 5.20 -3.14 -6.18
CA ASP A 120 5.41 -1.72 -5.87
C ASP A 120 4.61 -1.30 -4.62
N GLU A 121 3.37 -1.77 -4.49
CA GLU A 121 2.54 -1.57 -3.30
C GLU A 121 3.19 -2.19 -2.05
N SER A 122 3.71 -3.42 -2.16
CA SER A 122 4.40 -4.06 -1.03
C SER A 122 5.64 -3.29 -0.59
N GLU A 123 6.44 -2.79 -1.53
CA GLU A 123 7.64 -2.00 -1.25
C GLU A 123 7.29 -0.66 -0.58
N ASN A 124 6.22 0.00 -1.04
CA ASN A 124 5.70 1.20 -0.41
C ASN A 124 5.22 0.95 1.04
N VAL A 125 4.57 -0.18 1.31
CA VAL A 125 4.16 -0.55 2.68
C VAL A 125 5.38 -0.78 3.57
N TYR A 126 6.38 -1.55 3.13
CA TYR A 126 7.60 -1.78 3.91
C TYR A 126 8.36 -0.49 4.22
N THR A 127 8.48 0.41 3.23
CA THR A 127 9.14 1.71 3.44
C THR A 127 8.34 2.61 4.39
N GLN A 128 7.01 2.56 4.32
CA GLN A 128 6.14 3.31 5.24
C GLN A 128 6.25 2.80 6.69
N GLU A 129 6.25 1.48 6.89
CA GLU A 129 6.47 0.87 8.21
C GLU A 129 7.85 1.23 8.78
N ALA A 130 8.91 1.12 7.99
CA ALA A 130 10.26 1.50 8.41
C ALA A 130 10.34 2.99 8.80
N ASN A 131 9.67 3.87 8.05
CA ASN A 131 9.61 5.29 8.35
C ASN A 131 8.85 5.58 9.67
N TRP A 132 7.71 4.92 9.90
CA TRP A 132 6.96 5.07 11.16
C TRP A 132 7.74 4.56 12.37
N GLU A 133 8.44 3.43 12.24
CA GLU A 133 9.31 2.93 13.32
C GLU A 133 10.45 3.91 13.63
N MET A 134 11.06 4.49 12.59
CA MET A 134 12.11 5.49 12.77
C MET A 134 11.58 6.74 13.45
N GLU A 135 10.41 7.25 13.02
CA GLU A 135 9.76 8.41 13.61
C GLU A 135 9.41 8.18 15.10
N LEU A 136 8.90 6.99 15.43
CA LEU A 136 8.62 6.58 16.81
C LEU A 136 9.90 6.57 17.65
N ARG A 137 11.00 6.01 17.12
CA ARG A 137 12.30 5.99 17.82
C ARG A 137 12.83 7.41 18.07
N VAL A 138 12.74 8.29 17.07
CA VAL A 138 13.17 9.70 17.21
C VAL A 138 12.34 10.41 18.29
N LYS A 139 11.01 10.31 18.24
CA LYS A 139 10.12 10.88 19.25
C LYS A 139 10.43 10.33 20.66
N MET A 140 10.69 9.03 20.77
CA MET A 140 11.02 8.42 22.06
C MET A 140 12.36 8.93 22.60
N GLN A 141 13.39 9.06 21.75
CA GLN A 141 14.68 9.65 22.13
C GLN A 141 14.52 11.11 22.58
N GLU A 142 13.73 11.92 21.87
CA GLU A 142 13.45 13.29 22.28
C GLU A 142 12.80 13.35 23.67
N HIS A 143 11.83 12.48 23.95
CA HIS A 143 11.20 12.40 25.27
C HIS A 143 12.18 12.00 26.37
N ILE A 144 13.07 11.03 26.09
CA ILE A 144 14.12 10.63 27.03
C ILE A 144 15.06 11.79 27.32
N ILE A 145 15.55 12.49 26.29
CA ILE A 145 16.47 13.63 26.43
C ILE A 145 15.79 14.77 27.20
N LYS A 146 14.53 15.10 26.88
CA LYS A 146 13.75 16.11 27.61
C LYS A 146 13.64 15.75 29.09
N THR A 147 13.29 14.49 29.40
CA THR A 147 13.15 14.01 30.78
C THR A 147 14.47 14.07 31.54
N GLN A 148 15.58 13.64 30.92
CA GLN A 148 16.92 13.74 31.51
C GLN A 148 17.32 15.19 31.79
N ASN A 149 17.07 16.10 30.84
CA ASN A 149 17.36 17.52 31.01
C ASN A 149 16.54 18.16 32.14
N PHE A 150 15.26 17.77 32.29
CA PHE A 150 14.44 18.20 33.42
C PHE A 150 15.01 17.67 34.75
N ASN A 151 15.31 16.38 34.83
CA ASN A 151 15.86 15.77 36.04
C ASN A 151 17.19 16.43 36.46
N ASN A 152 18.10 16.67 35.50
CA ASN A 152 19.37 17.34 35.76
C ASN A 152 19.18 18.77 36.29
N LYS A 153 18.22 19.53 35.73
CA LYS A 153 17.90 20.88 36.22
C LYS A 153 17.38 20.87 37.66
N TYR A 154 16.46 19.96 37.97
CA TYR A 154 15.94 19.81 39.32
C TYR A 154 17.03 19.38 40.31
N GLU A 155 17.91 18.46 39.92
CA GLU A 155 19.01 18.02 40.78
C GLU A 155 19.98 19.17 41.09
N VAL A 156 20.31 20.00 40.09
CA VAL A 156 21.15 21.20 40.30
C VAL A 156 20.46 22.18 41.25
N ILE A 157 19.17 22.49 41.03
CA ILE A 157 18.39 23.39 41.89
C ILE A 157 18.31 22.84 43.32
N LEU A 158 18.05 21.54 43.49
CA LEU A 158 18.01 20.87 44.79
C LEU A 158 19.37 20.91 45.48
N LYS A 159 20.47 20.67 44.75
CA LYS A 159 21.83 20.78 45.30
C LYS A 159 22.13 22.20 45.76
N PHE A 160 21.74 23.23 45.02
CA PHE A 160 21.88 24.62 45.45
C PHE A 160 21.04 24.92 46.71
N LEU A 161 19.76 24.53 46.73
CA LEU A 161 18.86 24.70 47.89
C LEU A 161 19.34 23.93 49.13
N SER A 162 19.99 22.78 48.97
CA SER A 162 20.55 22.01 50.08
C SER A 162 21.87 22.57 50.61
N ARG A 163 22.63 23.30 49.78
CA ARG A 163 23.96 23.83 50.11
C ARG A 163 23.87 25.13 50.87
N GLU A 164 22.92 26.00 50.53
CA GLU A 164 22.53 27.12 51.40
C GLU A 164 21.66 26.53 52.51
N THR A 165 22.26 26.24 53.67
CA THR A 165 21.60 25.60 54.83
C THR A 165 20.12 25.97 54.91
N THR A 166 19.23 24.98 55.00
CA THR A 166 17.76 25.19 55.05
C THR A 166 17.36 26.24 56.11
N ALA A 167 18.14 26.37 57.18
CA ALA A 167 18.03 27.41 58.19
C ALA A 167 18.18 28.84 57.64
N SER A 168 19.06 29.08 56.67
CA SER A 168 19.27 30.37 56.00
C SER A 168 18.06 30.78 55.15
N ILE A 169 17.52 29.86 54.35
CA ILE A 169 16.34 30.14 53.51
C ILE A 169 15.11 30.39 54.38
N VAL A 170 14.88 29.55 55.39
CA VAL A 170 13.76 29.72 56.34
C VAL A 170 13.92 31.03 57.12
N GLY A 171 15.14 31.35 57.54
CA GLY A 171 15.44 32.58 58.24
C GLY A 171 15.25 33.84 57.40
N LEU A 172 15.69 33.83 56.13
CA LEU A 172 15.46 34.91 55.19
C LEU A 172 13.97 35.16 54.97
N PHE A 173 13.18 34.10 54.76
CA PHE A 173 11.73 34.21 54.57
C PHE A 173 11.03 34.79 55.81
N LEU A 174 11.45 34.34 57.00
CA LEU A 174 10.91 34.81 58.28
C LEU A 174 11.30 36.27 58.56
N LEU A 175 12.54 36.65 58.24
CA LEU A 175 13.04 38.03 58.33
C LEU A 175 12.31 38.97 57.36
N LEU A 176 12.08 38.52 56.13
CA LEU A 176 11.36 39.30 55.11
C LEU A 176 9.91 39.53 55.53
N THR A 177 9.24 38.51 56.08
CA THR A 177 7.87 38.62 56.60
C THR A 177 7.79 39.59 57.78
N LEU A 178 8.70 39.48 58.75
CA LEU A 178 8.78 40.41 59.89
C LEU A 178 9.12 41.84 59.44
N GLY A 179 10.02 41.99 58.48
CA GLY A 179 10.41 43.26 57.90
C GLY A 179 9.25 43.97 57.19
N ILE A 180 8.46 43.24 56.39
CA ILE A 180 7.23 43.79 55.79
C ILE A 180 6.24 44.20 56.88
N CYS A 181 6.04 43.37 57.91
CA CYS A 181 5.13 43.68 59.01
C CYS A 181 5.54 44.98 59.73
N LEU A 182 6.83 45.14 60.05
CA LEU A 182 7.38 46.36 60.65
C LEU A 182 7.23 47.58 59.72
N SER A 183 7.52 47.40 58.43
CA SER A 183 7.36 48.45 57.42
C SER A 183 5.91 48.96 57.36
N VAL A 184 4.94 48.04 57.34
CA VAL A 184 3.50 48.38 57.36
C VAL A 184 3.11 49.10 58.65
N THR A 185 3.62 48.68 59.82
CA THR A 185 3.32 49.37 61.09
C THR A 185 3.88 50.79 61.14
N MET A 186 5.07 51.03 60.55
CA MET A 186 5.64 52.37 60.42
C MET A 186 4.78 53.28 59.54
N PHE A 187 4.24 52.78 58.43
CA PHE A 187 3.33 53.55 57.57
C PHE A 187 2.00 53.88 58.24
N LEU A 188 1.55 53.08 59.22
CA LEU A 188 0.32 53.30 59.96
C LEU A 188 0.49 54.20 61.20
N ASN A 189 1.70 54.75 61.45
CA ASN A 189 2.04 55.54 62.64
C ASN A 189 1.65 54.87 63.97
N LYS A 190 1.62 53.53 64.01
CA LYS A 190 1.41 52.77 65.24
C LYS A 190 2.76 52.37 65.79
N GLU A 191 2.95 52.50 67.11
CA GLU A 191 4.14 51.96 67.75
C GLU A 191 4.21 50.45 67.50
N PRO A 192 5.31 49.94 66.89
CA PRO A 192 5.46 48.52 66.66
C PRO A 192 5.45 47.78 68.00
N LEU A 193 4.83 46.60 68.04
CA LEU A 193 4.87 45.74 69.22
C LEU A 193 6.34 45.45 69.55
N LYS A 194 6.81 45.85 70.74
CA LYS A 194 8.20 45.67 71.20
C LYS A 194 8.70 44.24 71.05
N ILE A 195 7.81 43.25 71.14
CA ILE A 195 8.10 41.83 70.93
C ILE A 195 8.53 41.54 69.48
N ILE A 196 7.86 42.13 68.49
CA ILE A 196 8.15 41.94 67.05
C ILE A 196 9.48 42.61 66.70
N GLU A 197 9.70 43.83 67.20
CA GLU A 197 10.96 44.56 67.02
C GLU A 197 12.14 43.81 67.64
N SER A 198 11.99 43.34 68.88
CA SER A 198 13.03 42.57 69.58
C SER A 198 13.31 41.25 68.89
N ALA A 199 12.28 40.54 68.41
CA ALA A 199 12.44 39.29 67.66
C ALA A 199 13.13 39.53 66.31
N PHE A 200 12.76 40.59 65.58
CA PHE A 200 13.40 40.96 64.33
C PHE A 200 14.90 41.27 64.54
N LEU A 201 15.24 42.10 65.53
CA LEU A 201 16.63 42.42 65.85
C LEU A 201 17.45 41.21 66.32
N LEU A 202 16.84 40.29 67.07
CA LEU A 202 17.49 39.05 67.51
C LEU A 202 17.81 38.14 66.33
N ILE A 203 16.86 37.94 65.42
CA ILE A 203 17.03 37.12 64.21
C ILE A 203 18.04 37.78 63.27
N LEU A 204 17.94 39.10 63.07
CA LEU A 204 18.92 39.90 62.30
C LEU A 204 20.33 39.75 62.92
N GLY A 205 20.46 39.91 64.23
CA GLY A 205 21.72 39.76 64.95
C GLY A 205 22.32 38.35 64.86
N TYR A 206 21.48 37.31 64.85
CA TYR A 206 21.92 35.92 64.63
C TYR A 206 22.49 35.74 63.22
N PHE A 207 21.77 36.20 62.18
CA PHE A 207 22.19 36.06 60.78
C PHE A 207 23.43 36.88 60.43
N PHE A 208 23.53 38.11 60.94
CA PHE A 208 24.68 38.99 60.69
C PHE A 208 25.83 38.80 61.70
N GLY A 209 25.57 38.19 62.84
CA GLY A 209 26.58 37.88 63.86
C GLY A 209 27.40 36.63 63.56
N HIS A 210 26.78 35.60 62.93
CA HIS A 210 27.48 34.39 62.51
C HIS A 210 28.35 34.58 61.25
N SER A 211 28.31 35.74 60.58
CA SER A 211 29.11 35.97 59.35
C SER A 211 30.61 36.24 59.61
N LYS A 212 31.06 36.24 60.88
CA LYS A 212 32.47 36.45 61.25
C LYS A 212 33.22 35.19 61.69
N GLU A 213 32.56 34.05 61.86
CA GLU A 213 33.20 32.77 62.17
C GLU A 213 32.93 31.75 61.06
N SER A 214 33.60 31.94 59.92
CA SER A 214 33.78 30.90 58.91
C SER A 214 35.19 31.03 58.37
N LYS A 215 36.14 30.34 59.01
CA LYS A 215 37.44 29.99 58.44
C LYS A 215 37.51 28.48 58.31
#